data_AF-R8B8S9-F1
#
_entry.id   AF-R8B8S9-F1
#
_cell.length_a   1.000
_cell.length_b   1.000
_cell.length_c   1.000
_cell.angle_alpha   90.00
_cell.angle_beta   90.00
_cell.angle_gamma   90.00
#
_symmetry.space_group_name_H-M   'P 1'
#
loop_
_entity.id
_entity.type
_entity.pdbx_description
1 polymer ?
#
loop_
_entity_poly.entity_id
_entity_poly.type
_entity_poly.pdbx_seq_one_letter_code
_entity_poly.pdbx_strand_id
1 'polypeptide(L)'
;MDQQYAERIEERKKILKQYPGALGFVETGVEMVNELYTFLMTHYLPKRYPTMFKLDKKQSVLRNLVLKEDYPLEPPADTVATLRIIALVVDEDFLMLLPSPDGDGYSLQAFVWLYPVGFDPAGKLGIKLRDAHKPVPGYKQHLQMSMDRYFDRLVPGKVVDRVNWAVATNSSLCERGEYHLYSDDQVSTQTDIDLNDTWVRCELQTLFGLPKTGGRILSVHLYLYPIQEMKDVGLADEMCRAIDGYGQGNASGFFRYKRVPVWGEKVKEFLKS
;
A
#
# COMPACT_ATOMS: atom_id res chain seq x y z
N MET A 1 10.57 2.13 8.45
CA MET A 1 11.84 1.60 7.91
C MET A 1 12.42 0.59 8.84
N ASP A 2 12.72 -0.58 8.28
CA ASP A 2 13.26 -1.74 8.98
C ASP A 2 14.59 -2.18 8.33
N GLN A 3 15.04 -3.38 8.67
CA GLN A 3 16.27 -3.97 8.16
C GLN A 3 16.28 -4.21 6.64
N GLN A 4 15.12 -4.27 5.99
CA GLN A 4 14.99 -4.55 4.56
C GLN A 4 15.04 -3.27 3.70
N TYR A 5 15.10 -2.09 4.32
CA TYR A 5 15.02 -0.81 3.61
C TYR A 5 15.95 -0.71 2.39
N ALA A 6 17.23 -1.01 2.53
CA ALA A 6 18.19 -0.85 1.44
C ALA A 6 17.87 -1.78 0.25
N GLU A 7 17.58 -3.05 0.54
CA GLU A 7 17.19 -4.04 -0.46
C GLU A 7 15.89 -3.65 -1.17
N ARG A 8 14.91 -3.18 -0.40
CA ARG A 8 13.62 -2.76 -0.93
C ARG A 8 13.70 -1.53 -1.81
N ILE A 9 14.53 -0.53 -1.47
CA ILE A 9 14.72 0.61 -2.37
C ILE A 9 15.36 0.16 -3.70
N GLU A 10 16.31 -0.77 -3.69
CA GLU A 10 16.86 -1.32 -4.94
C GLU A 10 15.80 -2.06 -5.76
N GLU A 11 14.92 -2.82 -5.10
CA GLU A 11 13.80 -3.47 -5.79
C GLU A 11 12.81 -2.45 -6.36
N ARG A 12 12.51 -1.38 -5.62
CA ARG A 12 11.67 -0.26 -6.10
C ARG A 12 12.28 0.43 -7.32
N LYS A 13 13.62 0.56 -7.39
CA LYS A 13 14.31 1.06 -8.60
C LYS A 13 14.07 0.15 -9.81
N LYS A 14 14.12 -1.18 -9.64
CA LYS A 14 13.84 -2.14 -10.72
C LYS A 14 12.38 -2.06 -11.17
N ILE A 15 11.44 -2.04 -10.22
CA ILE A 15 10.00 -1.94 -10.48
C ILE A 15 9.69 -0.66 -11.25
N LEU A 16 10.23 0.50 -10.87
CA LEU A 16 10.00 1.76 -11.58
C LEU A 16 10.55 1.76 -13.00
N LYS A 17 11.67 1.07 -13.24
CA LYS A 17 12.22 0.92 -14.60
C LYS A 17 11.29 0.07 -15.48
N GLN A 18 10.72 -0.99 -14.92
CA GLN A 18 9.82 -1.91 -15.62
C GLN A 18 8.40 -1.34 -15.77
N TYR A 19 7.93 -0.60 -14.78
CA TYR A 19 6.56 -0.12 -14.64
C TYR A 19 6.52 1.36 -14.26
N PRO A 20 6.86 2.28 -15.18
CA PRO A 20 6.83 3.72 -14.90
C PRO A 20 5.42 4.22 -14.50
N GLY A 21 4.36 3.53 -14.94
CA GLY A 21 2.97 3.83 -14.55
C GLY A 21 2.61 3.48 -13.10
N ALA A 22 3.56 3.00 -12.28
CA ALA A 22 3.40 2.87 -10.82
C ALA A 22 3.40 4.24 -10.11
N LEU A 23 3.72 5.32 -10.83
CA LEU A 23 3.59 6.70 -10.40
C LEU A 23 2.52 7.39 -11.25
N GLY A 24 1.66 8.19 -10.62
CA GLY A 24 0.65 8.94 -11.35
C GLY A 24 0.08 10.08 -10.54
N PHE A 25 -0.39 11.11 -11.24
CA PHE A 25 -1.05 12.26 -10.65
C PHE A 25 -1.94 12.96 -11.68
N VAL A 26 -2.88 13.75 -11.19
CA VAL A 26 -3.57 14.79 -11.97
C VAL A 26 -3.16 16.16 -11.45
N GLU A 27 -3.40 17.20 -12.24
CA GLU A 27 -2.97 18.58 -11.95
C GLU A 27 -3.37 19.04 -10.53
N THR A 28 -4.59 18.74 -10.10
CA THR A 28 -5.10 19.08 -8.77
C THR A 28 -4.34 18.42 -7.62
N GLY A 29 -3.58 17.35 -7.88
CA GLY A 29 -2.78 16.64 -6.89
C GLY A 29 -1.36 17.20 -6.68
N VAL A 30 -0.86 18.09 -7.55
CA VAL A 30 0.55 18.55 -7.55
C VAL A 30 0.97 19.15 -6.21
N GLU A 31 0.17 20.09 -5.67
CA GLU A 31 0.48 20.75 -4.39
C GLU A 31 0.49 19.78 -3.20
N MET A 32 -0.38 18.77 -3.23
CA MET A 32 -0.43 17.72 -2.21
C MET A 32 0.81 16.81 -2.26
N VAL A 33 1.27 16.46 -3.47
CA VAL A 33 2.52 15.72 -3.66
C VAL A 33 3.71 16.51 -3.12
N ASN A 34 3.79 17.80 -3.45
CA ASN A 34 4.84 18.69 -2.97
C ASN A 34 4.81 18.84 -1.46
N GLU A 35 3.62 18.97 -0.85
CA GLU A 35 3.50 19.03 0.61
C GLU A 35 3.98 17.74 1.30
N LEU A 36 3.55 16.56 0.79
CA LEU A 36 4.02 15.27 1.33
C LEU A 36 5.54 15.14 1.18
N TYR A 37 6.08 15.49 0.02
CA TYR A 37 7.52 15.51 -0.23
C TYR A 37 8.26 16.35 0.81
N THR A 38 7.88 17.62 0.94
CA THR A 38 8.54 18.54 1.88
C THR A 38 8.42 18.02 3.30
N PHE A 39 7.27 17.49 3.71
CA PHE A 39 7.10 16.89 5.04
C PHE A 39 8.08 15.73 5.27
N LEU A 40 8.18 14.80 4.32
CA LEU A 40 9.10 13.67 4.40
C LEU A 40 10.55 14.15 4.52
N MET A 41 10.98 15.04 3.63
CA MET A 41 12.38 15.45 3.51
C MET A 41 12.85 16.33 4.66
N THR A 42 12.02 17.28 5.09
CA THR A 42 12.44 18.34 6.02
C THR A 42 12.02 18.09 7.46
N HIS A 43 11.01 17.23 7.70
CA HIS A 43 10.45 16.99 9.03
C HIS A 43 10.52 15.53 9.45
N TYR A 44 9.88 14.62 8.71
CA TYR A 44 9.68 13.24 9.20
C TYR A 44 10.99 12.44 9.23
N LEU A 45 11.66 12.30 8.09
CA LEU A 45 12.83 11.45 7.95
C LEU A 45 14.01 11.86 8.86
N PRO A 46 14.49 13.12 8.84
CA PRO A 46 15.62 13.52 9.68
C PRO A 46 15.32 13.49 11.18
N LYS A 47 14.05 13.60 11.60
CA LYS A 47 13.67 13.54 13.03
C LYS A 47 13.43 12.11 13.50
N ARG A 48 12.73 11.30 12.70
CA ARG A 48 12.35 9.93 13.07
C ARG A 48 13.49 8.93 12.92
N TYR A 49 14.36 9.16 11.92
CA TYR A 49 15.46 8.27 11.55
C TYR A 49 16.79 9.04 11.41
N PRO A 50 17.25 9.78 12.44
CA PRO A 50 18.43 10.65 12.36
C PRO A 50 19.76 9.91 12.11
N THR A 51 19.79 8.59 12.36
CA THR A 51 20.93 7.72 12.05
C THR A 51 20.99 7.35 10.56
N MET A 52 19.87 7.42 9.84
CA MET A 52 19.76 7.11 8.42
C MET A 52 19.72 8.39 7.56
N PHE A 53 19.11 9.47 8.06
CA PHE A 53 18.91 10.70 7.30
C PHE A 53 19.44 11.92 8.03
N LYS A 54 20.24 12.75 7.35
CA LYS A 54 20.80 13.99 7.90
C LYS A 54 20.52 15.17 6.98
N LEU A 55 19.98 16.25 7.56
CA LEU A 55 19.82 17.51 6.85
C LEU A 55 21.18 18.20 6.66
N ASP A 56 21.48 18.57 5.43
CA ASP A 56 22.52 19.54 5.12
C ASP A 56 21.87 20.82 4.57
N LYS A 57 21.70 21.80 5.46
CA LYS A 57 21.12 23.11 5.11
C LYS A 57 22.02 23.96 4.21
N LYS A 58 23.34 23.71 4.20
CA LYS A 58 24.28 24.50 3.37
C LYS A 58 24.17 24.06 1.91
N GLN A 59 24.03 22.77 1.68
CA GLN A 59 23.85 22.19 0.34
C GLN A 59 22.37 22.08 -0.07
N SER A 60 21.45 22.38 0.83
CA SER A 60 20.00 22.25 0.63
C SER A 60 19.57 20.84 0.23
N VAL A 61 20.12 19.84 0.93
CA VAL A 61 19.82 18.41 0.71
C VAL A 61 19.50 17.65 1.99
N LEU A 62 18.72 16.58 1.88
CA LEU A 62 18.64 15.50 2.85
C LEU A 62 19.58 14.38 2.40
N ARG A 63 20.60 14.09 3.22
CA ARG A 63 21.52 12.98 2.99
C ARG A 63 20.92 11.68 3.50
N ASN A 64 20.79 10.68 2.64
CA ASN A 64 20.50 9.30 3.01
C ASN A 64 21.82 8.55 3.21
N LEU A 65 22.18 8.33 4.47
CA LEU A 65 23.45 7.70 4.87
C LEU A 65 23.49 6.20 4.57
N VAL A 66 22.32 5.56 4.45
CA VAL A 66 22.24 4.12 4.15
C VAL A 66 22.51 3.87 2.67
N LEU A 67 21.86 4.63 1.79
CA LEU A 67 22.03 4.50 0.34
C LEU A 67 23.19 5.33 -0.22
N LYS A 68 23.75 6.25 0.56
CA LYS A 68 24.77 7.23 0.14
C LYS A 68 24.28 8.10 -1.01
N GLU A 69 23.00 8.50 -0.94
CA GLU A 69 22.33 9.37 -1.91
C GLU A 69 21.89 10.66 -1.24
N ASP A 70 21.89 11.76 -1.99
CA ASP A 70 21.41 13.07 -1.54
C ASP A 70 20.13 13.45 -2.30
N TYR A 71 19.11 13.91 -1.58
CA TYR A 71 17.85 14.37 -2.16
C TYR A 71 17.66 15.87 -1.89
N PRO A 72 17.12 16.66 -2.83
CA PRO A 72 16.88 18.08 -2.59
C PRO A 72 15.86 18.29 -1.45
N LEU A 73 15.97 19.40 -0.71
CA LEU A 73 14.96 19.72 0.32
C LEU A 73 13.68 20.29 -0.28
N GLU A 74 13.78 20.91 -1.45
CA GLU A 74 12.63 21.41 -2.21
C GLU A 74 12.21 20.37 -3.26
N PRO A 75 10.90 20.21 -3.49
CA PRO A 75 10.41 19.30 -4.52
C PRO A 75 10.90 19.74 -5.90
N PRO A 76 11.33 18.81 -6.77
CA PRO A 76 11.55 19.09 -8.18
C PRO A 76 10.35 19.77 -8.85
N ALA A 77 10.62 20.60 -9.86
CA ALA A 77 9.55 21.24 -10.66
C ALA A 77 8.72 20.21 -11.46
N ASP A 78 9.35 19.11 -11.87
CA ASP A 78 8.64 17.97 -12.46
C ASP A 78 8.04 17.09 -11.35
N THR A 79 6.70 17.01 -11.31
CA THR A 79 5.98 16.22 -10.31
C THR A 79 6.28 14.73 -10.42
N VAL A 80 6.59 14.21 -11.61
CA VAL A 80 7.01 12.79 -11.76
C VAL A 80 8.34 12.56 -11.06
N ALA A 81 9.29 13.48 -11.19
CA ALA A 81 10.56 13.41 -10.47
C ALA A 81 10.34 13.50 -8.94
N THR A 82 9.42 14.33 -8.47
CA THR A 82 9.02 14.42 -7.05
C THR A 82 8.45 13.09 -6.54
N LEU A 83 7.49 12.50 -7.25
CA LEU A 83 6.92 11.18 -6.92
C LEU A 83 7.97 10.07 -6.95
N ARG A 84 8.89 10.11 -7.92
CA ARG A 84 9.99 9.15 -8.03
C ARG A 84 10.91 9.23 -6.82
N ILE A 85 11.23 10.42 -6.33
CA ILE A 85 12.04 10.56 -5.12
C ILE A 85 11.26 10.05 -3.90
N ILE A 86 9.97 10.38 -3.74
CA ILE A 86 9.14 9.80 -2.65
C ILE A 86 9.22 8.27 -2.70
N ALA A 87 9.06 7.69 -3.88
CA ALA A 87 9.10 6.24 -4.08
C ALA A 87 10.46 5.59 -3.75
N LEU A 88 11.55 6.35 -3.74
CA LEU A 88 12.90 5.82 -3.54
C LEU A 88 13.55 6.24 -2.21
N VAL A 89 12.99 7.24 -1.53
CA VAL A 89 13.48 7.66 -0.21
C VAL A 89 12.84 6.85 0.91
N VAL A 90 11.63 6.36 0.71
CA VAL A 90 10.87 5.57 1.69
C VAL A 90 10.30 4.31 1.05
N ASP A 91 10.06 3.31 1.89
CA ASP A 91 9.62 1.98 1.49
C ASP A 91 8.12 1.82 1.75
N GLU A 92 7.38 2.85 1.37
CA GLU A 92 5.94 2.93 1.54
C GLU A 92 5.33 3.36 0.21
N ASP A 93 4.21 2.74 -0.12
CA ASP A 93 3.34 3.21 -1.18
C ASP A 93 2.36 4.24 -0.61
N PHE A 94 1.89 5.14 -1.46
CA PHE A 94 1.00 6.23 -1.09
C PHE A 94 -0.15 6.34 -2.08
N LEU A 95 -1.37 6.35 -1.56
CA LEU A 95 -2.56 6.82 -2.28
C LEU A 95 -2.93 8.17 -1.69
N MET A 96 -2.98 9.20 -2.53
CA MET A 96 -3.16 10.58 -2.10
C MET A 96 -4.49 11.10 -2.65
N LEU A 97 -5.39 11.48 -1.75
CA LEU A 97 -6.75 11.87 -2.07
C LEU A 97 -7.04 13.32 -1.67
N LEU A 98 -7.82 14.01 -2.50
CA LEU A 98 -8.42 15.31 -2.18
C LEU A 98 -9.94 15.21 -2.28
N PRO A 99 -10.68 16.17 -1.68
CA PRO A 99 -12.10 16.32 -1.95
C PRO A 99 -12.37 16.30 -3.47
N SER A 100 -13.39 15.58 -3.88
CA SER A 100 -13.77 15.49 -5.27
C SER A 100 -14.23 16.87 -5.79
N PRO A 101 -14.03 17.20 -7.08
CA PRO A 101 -14.38 18.53 -7.62
C PRO A 101 -15.85 18.93 -7.47
N ASP A 102 -16.77 17.95 -7.37
CA ASP A 102 -18.19 18.15 -7.16
C ASP A 102 -18.58 18.31 -5.68
N GLY A 103 -17.61 18.27 -4.75
CA GLY A 103 -17.82 18.39 -3.32
C GLY A 103 -18.39 17.14 -2.65
N ASP A 104 -18.60 16.04 -3.38
CA ASP A 104 -19.10 14.78 -2.83
C ASP A 104 -17.98 13.73 -2.75
N GLY A 105 -17.41 13.62 -1.54
CA GLY A 105 -16.43 12.61 -1.19
C GLY A 105 -15.00 12.99 -1.61
N TYR A 106 -14.16 11.97 -1.75
CA TYR A 106 -12.74 12.11 -2.08
C TYR A 106 -12.42 11.27 -3.31
N SER A 107 -11.51 11.77 -4.15
CA SER A 107 -11.00 11.05 -5.31
C SER A 107 -9.48 10.92 -5.24
N LEU A 108 -8.94 9.87 -5.88
CA LEU A 108 -7.50 9.65 -5.97
C LEU A 108 -6.88 10.69 -6.91
N GLN A 109 -5.93 11.47 -6.42
CA GLN A 109 -5.34 12.58 -7.17
C GLN A 109 -3.87 12.33 -7.53
N ALA A 110 -3.18 11.55 -6.71
CA ALA A 110 -1.82 11.12 -6.97
C ALA A 110 -1.54 9.80 -6.27
N PHE A 111 -0.53 9.07 -6.75
CA PHE A 111 -0.09 7.84 -6.12
C PHE A 111 1.38 7.52 -6.39
N VAL A 112 1.94 6.78 -5.42
CA VAL A 112 3.13 5.95 -5.54
C VAL A 112 2.67 4.54 -5.20
N TRP A 113 2.69 3.60 -6.15
CA TRP A 113 2.03 2.31 -5.96
C TRP A 113 2.80 1.18 -6.65
N LEU A 114 3.95 0.84 -6.08
CA LEU A 114 4.91 -0.11 -6.62
C LEU A 114 4.63 -1.55 -6.18
N TYR A 115 3.91 -1.75 -5.08
CA TYR A 115 3.57 -3.04 -4.53
C TYR A 115 2.05 -3.30 -4.57
N PRO A 116 1.43 -3.33 -5.77
CA PRO A 116 -0.02 -3.38 -5.90
C PRO A 116 -0.63 -4.67 -5.34
N VAL A 117 -1.86 -4.55 -4.80
CA VAL A 117 -2.74 -5.68 -4.50
C VAL A 117 -3.97 -5.62 -5.37
N GLY A 118 -3.90 -6.36 -6.48
CA GLY A 118 -5.08 -6.76 -7.24
C GLY A 118 -5.81 -5.62 -7.94
N PHE A 119 -5.14 -4.50 -8.19
CA PHE A 119 -5.60 -3.46 -9.11
C PHE A 119 -4.45 -2.63 -9.68
N ASP A 120 -4.65 -2.07 -10.88
CA ASP A 120 -3.77 -1.05 -11.44
C ASP A 120 -4.24 0.35 -10.95
N PRO A 121 -3.37 1.13 -10.28
CA PRO A 121 -3.71 2.45 -9.74
C PRO A 121 -4.03 3.47 -10.84
N ALA A 122 -3.47 3.31 -12.05
CA ALA A 122 -3.74 4.20 -13.17
C ALA A 122 -5.23 4.19 -13.55
N GLY A 123 -5.86 3.01 -13.49
CA GLY A 123 -7.30 2.84 -13.70
C GLY A 123 -8.18 3.42 -12.60
N LYS A 124 -7.60 3.94 -11.50
CA LYS A 124 -8.32 4.56 -10.38
C LYS A 124 -8.03 6.04 -10.22
N LEU A 125 -7.12 6.60 -11.00
CA LEU A 125 -6.77 8.01 -10.94
C LEU A 125 -7.98 8.88 -11.31
N GLY A 126 -8.27 9.90 -10.49
CA GLY A 126 -9.45 10.76 -10.62
C GLY A 126 -10.76 10.10 -10.17
N ILE A 127 -10.78 8.79 -9.89
CA ILE A 127 -11.99 8.08 -9.49
C ILE A 127 -12.26 8.32 -8.00
N LYS A 128 -13.55 8.50 -7.66
CA LYS A 128 -13.98 8.62 -6.26
C LYS A 128 -13.70 7.35 -5.48
N LEU A 129 -13.39 7.51 -4.20
CA LEU A 129 -13.13 6.42 -3.26
C LEU A 129 -14.24 5.36 -3.31
N ARG A 130 -15.51 5.79 -3.25
CA ARG A 130 -16.67 4.89 -3.30
C ARG A 130 -16.76 4.07 -4.59
N ASP A 131 -16.37 4.66 -5.72
CA ASP A 131 -16.41 4.01 -7.03
C ASP A 131 -15.24 3.04 -7.21
N ALA A 132 -14.05 3.44 -6.76
CA ALA A 132 -12.85 2.59 -6.75
C ALA A 132 -13.02 1.34 -5.87
N HIS A 133 -13.93 1.37 -4.88
CA HIS A 133 -14.23 0.28 -3.97
C HIS A 133 -15.46 -0.55 -4.34
N LYS A 134 -16.15 -0.27 -5.46
CA LYS A 134 -17.29 -1.08 -5.94
C LYS A 134 -17.03 -2.61 -5.95
N PRO A 135 -15.82 -3.09 -6.32
CA PRO A 135 -15.56 -4.54 -6.33
C PRO A 135 -15.37 -5.17 -4.94
N VAL A 136 -15.21 -4.35 -3.88
CA VAL A 136 -14.92 -4.85 -2.54
C VAL A 136 -16.21 -5.37 -1.88
N PRO A 137 -16.26 -6.66 -1.49
CA PRO A 137 -17.45 -7.25 -0.89
C PRO A 137 -17.94 -6.48 0.35
N GLY A 138 -19.22 -6.13 0.37
CA GLY A 138 -19.85 -5.46 1.52
C GLY A 138 -19.45 -3.99 1.72
N TYR A 139 -18.63 -3.39 0.85
CA TYR A 139 -18.17 -2.01 1.03
C TYR A 139 -19.33 -1.01 1.13
N LYS A 140 -20.26 -1.04 0.16
CA LYS A 140 -21.39 -0.10 0.13
C LYS A 140 -22.29 -0.23 1.35
N GLN A 141 -22.51 -1.46 1.81
CA GLN A 141 -23.44 -1.80 2.89
C GLN A 141 -22.85 -1.52 4.27
N HIS A 142 -21.57 -1.80 4.46
CA HIS A 142 -20.96 -1.83 5.80
C HIS A 142 -19.90 -0.75 6.04
N LEU A 143 -19.26 -0.21 4.99
CA LEU A 143 -18.05 0.61 5.14
C LEU A 143 -18.20 2.03 4.58
N GLN A 144 -18.93 2.22 3.47
CA GLN A 144 -18.95 3.49 2.75
C GLN A 144 -19.30 4.68 3.67
N MET A 145 -20.40 4.57 4.41
CA MET A 145 -20.88 5.68 5.25
C MET A 145 -19.96 6.00 6.42
N SER A 146 -19.33 4.99 7.03
CA SER A 146 -18.37 5.22 8.12
C SER A 146 -17.07 5.82 7.60
N MET A 147 -16.62 5.38 6.42
CA MET A 147 -15.42 5.87 5.76
C MET A 147 -15.56 7.32 5.31
N ASP A 148 -16.67 7.67 4.65
CA ASP A 148 -16.96 9.05 4.23
C ASP A 148 -16.89 10.01 5.43
N ARG A 149 -17.64 9.69 6.51
CA ARG A 149 -17.61 10.50 7.75
C ARG A 149 -16.23 10.61 8.38
N TYR A 150 -15.43 9.54 8.29
CA TYR A 150 -14.10 9.54 8.87
C TYR A 150 -13.15 10.44 8.09
N PHE A 151 -13.17 10.35 6.75
CA PHE A 151 -12.36 11.20 5.88
C PHE A 151 -12.68 12.69 6.08
N ASP A 152 -13.96 13.05 6.26
CA ASP A 152 -14.39 14.42 6.54
C ASP A 152 -13.86 14.96 7.88
N ARG A 153 -13.76 14.09 8.89
CA ARG A 153 -13.34 14.46 10.25
C ARG A 153 -11.84 14.31 10.50
N LEU A 154 -11.09 13.81 9.52
CA LEU A 154 -9.65 13.61 9.67
C LEU A 154 -8.96 14.98 9.83
N VAL A 155 -8.34 15.19 10.99
CA VAL A 155 -7.58 16.41 11.31
C VAL A 155 -6.09 16.12 11.21
N PRO A 156 -5.29 17.01 10.61
CA PRO A 156 -3.83 16.89 10.61
C PRO A 156 -3.24 16.67 12.00
N GLY A 157 -2.18 15.86 12.09
CA GLY A 157 -1.53 15.48 13.34
C GLY A 157 -2.13 14.26 14.04
N LYS A 158 -3.26 13.73 13.56
CA LYS A 158 -3.76 12.40 13.93
C LYS A 158 -3.44 11.39 12.84
N VAL A 159 -3.05 10.19 13.26
CA VAL A 159 -2.82 9.03 12.41
C VAL A 159 -3.72 7.91 12.91
N VAL A 160 -4.38 7.21 11.99
CA VAL A 160 -4.96 5.90 12.29
C VAL A 160 -4.32 4.86 11.42
N ASP A 161 -4.28 3.65 11.94
CA ASP A 161 -3.74 2.50 11.24
C ASP A 161 -4.73 1.35 11.19
N ARG A 162 -4.47 0.44 10.25
CA ARG A 162 -5.10 -0.88 10.18
C ARG A 162 -4.15 -1.82 9.47
N VAL A 163 -4.40 -3.12 9.66
CA VAL A 163 -3.76 -4.16 8.86
C VAL A 163 -4.77 -4.69 7.83
N ASN A 164 -4.32 -4.80 6.59
CA ASN A 164 -4.96 -5.63 5.57
C ASN A 164 -4.03 -6.82 5.31
N TRP A 165 -4.58 -7.99 5.00
CA TRP A 165 -3.75 -9.15 4.71
C TRP A 165 -4.35 -10.02 3.60
N ALA A 166 -3.48 -10.85 3.01
CA ALA A 166 -3.80 -11.89 2.05
C ALA A 166 -2.71 -12.98 2.08
N VAL A 167 -2.95 -14.11 1.42
CA VAL A 167 -1.90 -15.06 1.06
C VAL A 167 -1.44 -14.77 -0.36
N ALA A 168 -0.12 -14.65 -0.55
CA ALA A 168 0.55 -14.58 -1.84
C ALA A 168 1.13 -15.96 -2.16
N THR A 169 0.98 -16.42 -3.40
CA THR A 169 1.49 -17.73 -3.87
C THR A 169 2.87 -17.64 -4.52
N ASN A 170 3.55 -16.50 -4.34
CA ASN A 170 4.96 -16.26 -4.67
C ASN A 170 5.48 -15.05 -3.87
N SER A 171 6.79 -14.83 -3.89
CA SER A 171 7.46 -13.73 -3.20
C SER A 171 7.46 -12.40 -3.96
N SER A 172 6.78 -12.29 -5.11
CA SER A 172 6.85 -11.10 -5.94
C SER A 172 6.18 -9.90 -5.25
N LEU A 173 6.96 -8.83 -5.07
CA LEU A 173 6.48 -7.60 -4.46
C LEU A 173 5.54 -6.82 -5.38
N CYS A 174 5.65 -7.01 -6.70
CA CYS A 174 4.87 -6.32 -7.72
C CYS A 174 4.23 -7.30 -8.70
N GLU A 175 2.99 -7.71 -8.43
CA GLU A 175 2.18 -8.48 -9.37
C GLU A 175 0.96 -7.69 -9.82
N ARG A 176 0.81 -7.57 -11.15
CA ARG A 176 -0.36 -6.92 -11.73
C ARG A 176 -1.47 -7.94 -11.87
N GLY A 177 -2.56 -7.75 -11.13
CA GLY A 177 -3.83 -8.45 -11.37
C GLY A 177 -4.03 -9.77 -10.64
N GLU A 178 -3.04 -10.29 -9.89
CA GLU A 178 -3.14 -11.65 -9.34
C GLU A 178 -3.66 -11.73 -7.90
N TYR A 179 -4.01 -10.65 -7.22
CA TYR A 179 -4.40 -10.75 -5.80
C TYR A 179 -5.90 -10.83 -5.53
N HIS A 180 -6.75 -10.62 -6.54
CA HIS A 180 -8.20 -10.68 -6.36
C HIS A 180 -8.88 -11.55 -7.41
N LEU A 181 -9.95 -12.24 -7.02
CA LEU A 181 -10.92 -12.81 -7.96
C LEU A 181 -12.22 -12.01 -7.91
N TYR A 182 -12.68 -11.58 -9.07
CA TYR A 182 -13.97 -10.94 -9.26
C TYR A 182 -15.06 -12.00 -9.52
N SER A 183 -16.33 -11.57 -9.54
CA SER A 183 -17.48 -12.50 -9.65
C SER A 183 -17.36 -13.42 -10.87
N ASP A 184 -16.85 -12.89 -11.97
CA ASP A 184 -16.92 -13.53 -13.29
C ASP A 184 -15.69 -14.39 -13.62
N ASP A 185 -14.68 -14.40 -12.73
CA ASP A 185 -13.41 -15.08 -12.98
C ASP A 185 -13.54 -16.61 -12.86
N GLN A 186 -13.10 -17.35 -13.88
CA GLN A 186 -13.00 -18.81 -13.80
C GLN A 186 -11.89 -19.19 -12.81
N VAL A 187 -12.17 -20.13 -11.90
CA VAL A 187 -11.19 -20.60 -10.92
C VAL A 187 -10.90 -22.06 -11.20
N SER A 188 -9.66 -22.37 -11.58
CA SER A 188 -9.16 -23.75 -11.49
C SER A 188 -8.71 -23.98 -10.05
N THR A 189 -9.29 -24.97 -9.38
CA THR A 189 -8.84 -25.44 -8.05
C THR A 189 -7.67 -26.43 -8.15
N GLN A 190 -7.21 -26.75 -9.37
CA GLN A 190 -6.07 -27.64 -9.63
C GLN A 190 -4.75 -26.89 -9.76
N THR A 191 -4.63 -25.69 -9.20
CA THR A 191 -3.36 -24.94 -9.23
C THR A 191 -2.38 -25.59 -8.26
N ASP A 192 -1.24 -26.07 -8.77
CA ASP A 192 -0.11 -26.38 -7.91
C ASP A 192 0.49 -25.09 -7.36
N ILE A 193 0.57 -25.04 -6.04
CA ILE A 193 1.13 -23.91 -5.30
C ILE A 193 2.37 -24.45 -4.63
N ASP A 194 3.50 -23.79 -4.85
CA ASP A 194 4.72 -24.08 -4.11
C ASP A 194 4.62 -23.47 -2.71
N LEU A 195 4.51 -24.32 -1.71
CA LEU A 195 4.42 -23.90 -0.30
C LEU A 195 5.73 -23.28 0.20
N ASN A 196 6.87 -23.55 -0.45
CA ASN A 196 8.14 -22.90 -0.14
C ASN A 196 8.18 -21.45 -0.65
N ASP A 197 7.35 -21.12 -1.65
CA ASP A 197 7.16 -19.79 -2.19
C ASP A 197 5.74 -19.28 -1.91
N THR A 198 5.17 -19.62 -0.75
CA THR A 198 3.89 -19.10 -0.30
C THR A 198 4.09 -18.20 0.91
N TRP A 199 3.43 -17.04 0.91
CA TRP A 199 3.72 -15.97 1.84
C TRP A 199 2.44 -15.37 2.42
N VAL A 200 2.49 -14.97 3.69
CA VAL A 200 1.52 -14.08 4.29
C VAL A 200 1.90 -12.65 3.93
N ARG A 201 1.02 -12.02 3.16
CA ARG A 201 1.16 -10.63 2.72
C ARG A 201 0.39 -9.73 3.67
N CYS A 202 1.09 -8.91 4.44
CA CYS A 202 0.51 -8.00 5.43
C CYS A 202 0.78 -6.55 5.05
N GLU A 203 -0.25 -5.73 5.01
CA GLU A 203 -0.17 -4.30 4.70
C GLU A 203 -0.51 -3.50 5.95
N LEU A 204 0.48 -2.82 6.52
CA LEU A 204 0.25 -1.79 7.50
C LEU A 204 -0.17 -0.52 6.76
N GLN A 205 -1.47 -0.22 6.83
CA GLN A 205 -2.05 0.95 6.21
C GLN A 205 -2.19 2.04 7.25
N THR A 206 -1.62 3.22 6.99
CA THR A 206 -1.77 4.40 7.84
C THR A 206 -2.47 5.52 7.08
N LEU A 207 -3.46 6.14 7.70
CA LEU A 207 -4.24 7.24 7.13
C LEU A 207 -4.04 8.51 7.96
N PHE A 208 -3.58 9.57 7.31
CA PHE A 208 -3.34 10.87 7.94
C PHE A 208 -3.67 12.04 7.01
N GLY A 209 -3.91 13.21 7.62
CA GLY A 209 -4.24 14.45 6.90
C GLY A 209 -3.04 15.40 6.80
N LEU A 210 -2.91 16.06 5.65
CA LEU A 210 -1.91 17.11 5.43
C LEU A 210 -2.47 18.50 5.81
N PRO A 211 -1.69 19.34 6.52
CA PRO A 211 -2.19 20.60 7.07
C PRO A 211 -2.41 21.74 6.07
N LYS A 212 -1.67 21.80 4.95
CA LYS A 212 -1.78 22.90 3.99
C LYS A 212 -2.82 22.61 2.91
N THR A 213 -2.69 21.47 2.25
CA THR A 213 -3.59 21.07 1.14
C THR A 213 -4.88 20.41 1.62
N GLY A 214 -4.95 19.98 2.88
CA GLY A 214 -6.05 19.16 3.39
C GLY A 214 -6.03 17.72 2.85
N GLY A 215 -4.99 17.33 2.10
CA GLY A 215 -4.85 16.01 1.49
C GLY A 215 -4.99 14.86 2.48
N ARG A 216 -5.58 13.75 2.01
CA ARG A 216 -5.74 12.50 2.76
C ARG A 216 -4.74 11.49 2.20
N ILE A 217 -3.77 11.12 3.03
CA ILE A 217 -2.68 10.24 2.63
C ILE A 217 -2.91 8.88 3.25
N LEU A 218 -3.16 7.89 2.40
CA LEU A 218 -3.10 6.48 2.78
C LEU A 218 -1.71 5.96 2.41
N SER A 219 -0.87 5.77 3.42
CA SER A 219 0.42 5.12 3.28
C SER A 219 0.26 3.62 3.51
N VAL A 220 0.93 2.81 2.71
CA VAL A 220 0.87 1.34 2.75
C VAL A 220 2.28 0.81 2.83
N HIS A 221 2.63 0.25 3.98
CA HIS A 221 3.87 -0.48 4.16
C HIS A 221 3.59 -1.98 4.09
N LEU A 222 4.32 -2.67 3.22
CA LEU A 222 4.13 -4.09 2.97
C LEU A 222 5.06 -4.91 3.88
N TYR A 223 4.59 -6.03 4.39
CA TYR A 223 5.39 -7.10 4.96
C TYR A 223 5.07 -8.40 4.23
N LEU A 224 6.10 -9.20 3.97
CA LEU A 224 5.98 -10.57 3.46
C LEU A 224 6.64 -11.51 4.45
N TYR A 225 5.87 -12.47 4.95
CA TYR A 225 6.34 -13.52 5.84
C TYR A 225 6.15 -14.87 5.15
N PRO A 226 7.16 -15.75 5.07
CA PRO A 226 6.95 -17.10 4.56
C PRO A 226 5.82 -17.79 5.32
N ILE A 227 4.97 -18.56 4.65
CA ILE A 227 3.88 -19.28 5.32
C ILE A 227 4.42 -20.28 6.36
N GLN A 228 5.62 -20.81 6.13
CA GLN A 228 6.38 -21.64 7.08
C GLN A 228 6.60 -20.93 8.42
N GLU A 229 6.83 -19.61 8.41
CA GLU A 229 7.07 -18.85 9.65
C GLU A 229 5.85 -18.92 10.58
N MET A 230 4.63 -19.00 10.05
CA MET A 230 3.42 -19.17 10.86
C MET A 230 3.44 -20.49 11.64
N LYS A 231 4.07 -21.54 11.12
CA LYS A 231 4.28 -22.80 11.86
C LYS A 231 5.38 -22.63 12.90
N ASP A 232 6.51 -22.07 12.49
CA ASP A 232 7.71 -21.95 13.32
C ASP A 232 7.46 -21.13 14.59
N VAL A 233 6.58 -20.13 14.51
CA VAL A 233 6.19 -19.27 15.65
C VAL A 233 4.92 -19.74 16.37
N GLY A 234 4.36 -20.90 16.00
CA GLY A 234 3.21 -21.52 16.68
C GLY A 234 1.87 -20.85 16.42
N LEU A 235 1.68 -20.21 15.26
CA LEU A 235 0.44 -19.53 14.83
C LEU A 235 -0.33 -20.27 13.74
N ALA A 236 -0.03 -21.55 13.51
CA ALA A 236 -0.66 -22.34 12.46
C ALA A 236 -2.19 -22.43 12.60
N ASP A 237 -2.68 -22.67 13.82
CA ASP A 237 -4.12 -22.77 14.10
C ASP A 237 -4.82 -21.42 14.00
N GLU A 238 -4.20 -20.34 14.49
CA GLU A 238 -4.64 -18.95 14.32
C GLU A 238 -4.77 -18.60 12.83
N MET A 239 -3.78 -18.96 12.02
CA MET A 239 -3.78 -18.69 10.59
C MET A 239 -4.88 -19.48 9.89
N CYS A 240 -5.09 -20.76 10.23
CA CYS A 240 -6.22 -21.53 9.70
C CYS A 240 -7.57 -20.88 10.03
N ARG A 241 -7.76 -20.45 11.28
CA ARG A 241 -8.97 -19.72 11.71
C ARG A 241 -9.14 -18.40 10.96
N ALA A 242 -8.05 -17.68 10.71
CA ALA A 242 -8.07 -16.44 9.94
C ALA A 242 -8.48 -16.68 8.47
N ILE A 243 -7.98 -17.75 7.85
CA ILE A 243 -8.36 -18.17 6.49
C ILE A 243 -9.86 -18.52 6.43
N ASP A 244 -10.36 -19.33 7.36
CA ASP A 244 -11.78 -19.68 7.43
C ASP A 244 -12.67 -18.44 7.67
N GLY A 245 -12.15 -17.46 8.42
CA GLY A 245 -12.80 -16.17 8.69
C GLY A 245 -13.16 -15.36 7.44
N TYR A 246 -12.45 -15.54 6.31
CA TYR A 246 -12.82 -14.88 5.05
C TYR A 246 -14.21 -15.27 4.55
N GLY A 247 -14.65 -16.51 4.81
CA GLY A 247 -15.97 -17.01 4.42
C GLY A 247 -17.03 -16.90 5.51
N GLN A 248 -16.62 -16.89 6.78
CA GLN A 248 -17.53 -16.91 7.94
C GLN A 248 -17.87 -15.52 8.49
N GLY A 249 -17.14 -14.47 8.06
CA GLY A 249 -17.37 -13.09 8.50
C GLY A 249 -18.64 -12.44 7.96
N ASN A 250 -18.84 -11.17 8.31
CA ASN A 250 -19.98 -10.34 7.87
C ASN A 250 -19.98 -9.98 6.37
N ALA A 251 -18.93 -10.34 5.64
CA ALA A 251 -18.80 -10.14 4.20
C ALA A 251 -18.17 -11.39 3.56
N SER A 252 -18.90 -12.50 3.54
CA SER A 252 -18.42 -13.82 3.04
C SER A 252 -17.85 -13.81 1.61
N GLY A 253 -18.20 -12.80 0.80
CA GLY A 253 -17.59 -12.59 -0.52
C GLY A 253 -16.06 -12.40 -0.49
N PHE A 254 -15.47 -12.09 0.67
CA PHE A 254 -14.02 -12.01 0.83
C PHE A 254 -13.31 -13.33 0.57
N PHE A 255 -13.97 -14.47 0.83
CA PHE A 255 -13.41 -15.79 0.52
C PHE A 255 -13.01 -15.91 -0.96
N ARG A 256 -13.91 -15.52 -1.87
CA ARG A 256 -13.59 -15.47 -3.30
C ARG A 256 -12.66 -14.31 -3.61
N TYR A 257 -12.98 -13.10 -3.14
CA TYR A 257 -12.22 -11.90 -3.45
C TYR A 257 -10.74 -12.00 -3.12
N LYS A 258 -10.36 -12.73 -2.05
CA LYS A 258 -8.97 -12.95 -1.63
C LYS A 258 -8.35 -14.26 -2.15
N ARG A 259 -8.97 -14.87 -3.15
CA ARG A 259 -8.50 -16.08 -3.83
C ARG A 259 -8.43 -17.34 -2.96
N VAL A 260 -9.14 -17.38 -1.82
CA VAL A 260 -9.11 -18.55 -0.93
C VAL A 260 -9.43 -19.88 -1.63
N PRO A 261 -10.36 -19.97 -2.62
CA PRO A 261 -10.56 -21.21 -3.37
C PRO A 261 -9.32 -21.77 -4.10
N VAL A 262 -8.31 -20.93 -4.39
CA VAL A 262 -7.09 -21.32 -5.10
C VAL A 262 -6.08 -21.95 -4.14
N TRP A 263 -5.90 -21.35 -2.95
CA TRP A 263 -4.80 -21.67 -2.04
C TRP A 263 -5.23 -22.17 -0.66
N GLY A 264 -6.47 -21.95 -0.26
CA GLY A 264 -6.94 -22.10 1.13
C GLY A 264 -6.78 -23.50 1.71
N GLU A 265 -7.22 -24.53 1.00
CA GLU A 265 -7.13 -25.91 1.50
C GLU A 265 -5.67 -26.38 1.58
N LYS A 266 -4.87 -26.19 0.51
CA LYS A 266 -3.45 -26.57 0.49
C LYS A 266 -2.64 -25.89 1.59
N VAL A 267 -2.88 -24.59 1.81
CA VAL A 267 -2.20 -23.84 2.88
C VAL A 267 -2.63 -24.34 4.26
N LYS A 268 -3.92 -24.61 4.49
CA LYS A 268 -4.38 -25.17 5.78
C LYS A 268 -3.84 -26.57 6.05
N GLU A 269 -3.77 -27.43 5.03
CA GLU A 269 -3.16 -28.77 5.15
C GLU A 269 -1.69 -28.67 5.54
N PHE A 270 -0.94 -27.77 4.90
CA PHE A 270 0.46 -27.51 5.23
C PHE A 270 0.65 -26.97 6.66
N LEU A 271 -0.20 -26.04 7.10
CA LEU A 271 -0.10 -25.46 8.44
C LEU A 271 -0.34 -26.51 9.54
N LYS A 272 -1.18 -27.50 9.28
CA LYS A 272 -1.55 -28.57 10.23
C LYS A 272 -0.60 -29.78 10.22
N SER A 273 0.38 -29.83 9.31
CA SER A 273 1.30 -30.97 9.17
C SER A 273 2.46 -30.99 10.14
#